data_AF-A0A944FIT6-F1
#
_entry.id   AF-A0A944FIT6-F1
#
_cell.length_a   1.000
_cell.length_b   1.000
_cell.length_c   1.000
_cell.angle_alpha   90.00
_cell.angle_beta   90.00
_cell.angle_gamma   90.00
#
_symmetry.space_group_name_H-M   'P 1'
#
loop_
_entity.id
_entity.type
_entity.pdbx_description
1 polymer ?
#
loop_
_entity_poly.entity_id
_entity_poly.type
_entity_poly.pdbx_seq_one_letter_code
_entity_poly.pdbx_strand_id
1 'polypeptide(L)'
;MSKTYLELSQDGGGAHKFYEVTVEGTVVTVSYGRIGAGGQTQTSTFPTAEKAQAAAAKKIGEKVRKGYAPAVRGQRAPRPVTRRQITSAPSTVRSVAPVLWRFRTGSAAFGIHIDEEHCWVGNQAGDVYTLAHGGEVLSHYRLPDGVKCLVADDFWIYAGCDDGRVYDLSSKLPFAAYDIAADVDIFWLDIHEGVLNVADRAGRLTVIDHEDEHQWARGGHGEHAWMVRADDRAVYHGDSGGVTAHAPDGGAELWHTRTRGAVLFGWQEDDAVYAGTADRVVHRLSKETGGVEATYRCDSSVYSCATSPGGRFVFAGDAASSVYCFDRDGTRLWKLGTGGGSALSMQYRDERLYLVTTDGSLVCVDASEAAVTAAQQGSVPVARDVKLAAALPTYAAATAAESVTTVAAAPAGSVVVECVRDGGRTRIHVVSDGYDSSWNVQFPRAIREPGARYVVDAVHAAAGGFYRVRGDIRRLV
;
A
#
# COMPACT_ATOMS: atom_id res chain seq x y z
N MET A 1 -32.94 -1.21 -29.14
CA MET A 1 -31.96 -1.34 -28.05
C MET A 1 -32.06 -0.10 -27.18
N SER A 2 -32.27 -0.24 -25.88
CA SER A 2 -32.24 0.89 -24.93
C SER A 2 -31.05 0.73 -23.98
N LYS A 3 -30.50 1.85 -23.52
CA LYS A 3 -29.32 1.87 -22.66
C LYS A 3 -29.46 2.96 -21.61
N THR A 4 -29.26 2.59 -20.35
CA THR A 4 -29.27 3.53 -19.22
C THR A 4 -27.96 3.39 -18.46
N TYR A 5 -27.24 4.49 -18.31
CA TYR A 5 -25.97 4.55 -17.59
C TYR A 5 -26.13 5.42 -16.36
N LEU A 6 -25.71 4.89 -15.22
CA LEU A 6 -25.76 5.56 -13.92
C LEU A 6 -24.37 5.56 -13.29
N GLU A 7 -24.05 6.64 -12.60
CA GLU A 7 -22.84 6.75 -11.78
C GLU A 7 -23.21 7.00 -10.32
N LEU A 8 -22.41 6.48 -9.40
CA LEU A 8 -22.49 6.79 -7.97
C LEU A 8 -21.21 7.53 -7.56
N SER A 9 -21.39 8.73 -7.03
CA SER A 9 -20.37 9.49 -6.30
C SER A 9 -20.80 9.58 -4.85
N GLN A 10 -19.92 9.21 -3.94
CA GLN A 10 -20.08 9.59 -2.54
C GLN A 10 -19.17 10.81 -2.33
N ASP A 11 -19.72 11.88 -1.76
CA ASP A 11 -18.91 13.00 -1.30
C ASP A 11 -17.96 12.47 -0.22
N GLY A 12 -16.66 12.81 -0.31
CA GLY A 12 -15.63 12.33 0.62
C GLY A 12 -14.83 11.09 0.18
N GLY A 13 -14.49 10.95 -1.10
CA GLY A 13 -13.41 10.04 -1.54
C GLY A 13 -13.79 8.59 -1.85
N GLY A 14 -15.06 8.19 -1.71
CA GLY A 14 -15.50 6.84 -2.05
C GLY A 14 -15.36 6.48 -3.54
N ALA A 15 -15.02 5.22 -3.84
CA ALA A 15 -14.89 4.70 -5.21
C ALA A 15 -16.09 5.03 -6.11
N HIS A 16 -15.82 5.70 -7.24
CA HIS A 16 -16.82 6.00 -8.26
C HIS A 16 -17.22 4.74 -9.01
N LYS A 17 -18.50 4.38 -8.89
CA LYS A 17 -19.06 3.18 -9.51
C LYS A 17 -19.93 3.57 -10.70
N PHE A 18 -19.92 2.76 -11.74
CA PHE A 18 -20.92 2.81 -12.79
C PHE A 18 -21.87 1.62 -12.71
N TYR A 19 -23.07 1.82 -13.23
CA TYR A 19 -24.07 0.80 -13.44
C TYR A 19 -24.79 1.07 -14.76
N GLU A 20 -24.67 0.15 -15.70
CA GLU A 20 -25.19 0.24 -17.05
C GLU A 20 -26.21 -0.88 -17.25
N VAL A 21 -27.41 -0.54 -17.70
CA VAL A 21 -28.45 -1.50 -18.07
C VAL A 21 -28.76 -1.31 -19.55
N THR A 22 -28.59 -2.38 -20.32
CA THR A 22 -28.90 -2.42 -21.76
C THR A 22 -30.02 -3.43 -21.99
N VAL A 23 -31.02 -3.05 -22.80
CA VAL A 23 -32.12 -3.93 -23.21
C VAL A 23 -32.11 -4.10 -24.72
N GLU A 24 -32.00 -5.34 -25.17
CA GLU A 24 -32.03 -5.74 -26.58
C GLU A 24 -33.06 -6.86 -26.78
N GLY A 25 -34.24 -6.50 -27.31
CA GLY A 25 -35.36 -7.43 -27.45
C GLY A 25 -35.80 -7.98 -26.08
N THR A 26 -35.60 -9.28 -25.89
CA THR A 26 -35.90 -10.01 -24.65
C THR A 26 -34.72 -10.11 -23.68
N VAL A 27 -33.55 -9.58 -24.06
CA VAL A 27 -32.31 -9.71 -23.30
C VAL A 27 -32.03 -8.42 -22.53
N VAL A 28 -31.72 -8.56 -21.24
CA VAL A 28 -31.21 -7.48 -20.39
C VAL A 28 -29.76 -7.80 -20.03
N THR A 29 -28.86 -6.88 -20.36
CA THR A 29 -27.46 -6.93 -19.97
C THR A 29 -27.19 -5.84 -18.95
N VAL A 30 -26.66 -6.23 -17.79
CA VAL A 30 -26.23 -5.33 -16.74
C VAL A 30 -24.71 -5.35 -16.68
N SER A 31 -24.09 -4.19 -16.88
CA SER A 31 -22.65 -4.02 -16.70
C SER A 31 -22.39 -3.07 -15.54
N TYR A 32 -21.53 -3.44 -14.60
CA TYR A 32 -21.24 -2.61 -13.43
C TYR A 32 -19.78 -2.74 -13.01
N GLY A 33 -19.26 -1.71 -12.36
CA GLY A 33 -17.87 -1.70 -11.92
C GLY A 33 -17.42 -0.33 -11.48
N ARG A 34 -16.11 -0.18 -11.30
CA ARG A 34 -15.48 1.12 -11.07
C ARG A 34 -15.38 1.87 -12.41
N ILE A 35 -15.61 3.18 -12.38
CA ILE A 35 -15.41 4.02 -13.59
C ILE A 35 -13.96 3.87 -14.07
N GLY A 36 -13.81 3.50 -15.34
CA GLY A 36 -12.53 3.27 -16.04
C GLY A 36 -11.84 1.93 -15.82
N ALA A 37 -12.44 1.00 -15.08
CA ALA A 37 -12.04 -0.41 -15.07
C ALA A 37 -12.89 -1.24 -16.05
N GLY A 38 -12.47 -2.48 -16.34
CA GLY A 38 -13.17 -3.39 -17.27
C GLY A 38 -14.61 -3.76 -16.85
N GLY A 39 -14.94 -3.65 -15.56
CA GLY A 39 -16.25 -3.97 -15.01
C GLY A 39 -16.62 -5.47 -15.09
N GLN A 40 -17.79 -5.82 -14.58
CA GLN A 40 -18.42 -7.12 -14.72
C GLN A 40 -19.72 -6.99 -15.50
N THR A 41 -20.07 -8.03 -16.25
CA THR A 41 -21.28 -8.07 -17.07
C THR A 41 -22.10 -9.31 -16.71
N GLN A 42 -23.40 -9.12 -16.52
CA GLN A 42 -24.37 -10.19 -16.34
C GLN A 42 -25.50 -10.04 -17.36
N THR A 43 -25.92 -11.14 -17.96
CA THR A 43 -26.99 -11.16 -18.96
C THR A 43 -28.15 -12.02 -18.48
N SER A 44 -29.38 -11.59 -18.74
CA SER A 44 -30.61 -12.31 -18.40
C SER A 44 -31.62 -12.20 -19.53
N THR A 45 -32.32 -13.29 -19.83
CA THR A 45 -33.31 -13.36 -20.92
C THR A 45 -34.72 -13.52 -20.36
N PHE A 46 -35.68 -12.81 -20.94
CA PHE A 46 -37.07 -12.76 -20.49
C PHE A 46 -38.04 -13.28 -21.57
N PRO A 47 -39.26 -13.73 -21.20
CA PRO A 47 -40.21 -14.30 -22.16
C PRO A 47 -40.73 -13.30 -23.20
N THR A 48 -40.79 -12.01 -22.86
CA THR A 48 -41.27 -10.94 -23.75
C THR A 48 -40.43 -9.67 -23.57
N ALA A 49 -40.43 -8.80 -24.58
CA ALA A 49 -39.74 -7.52 -24.51
C ALA A 49 -40.27 -6.63 -23.37
N GLU A 50 -41.57 -6.67 -23.09
CA GLU A 50 -42.18 -5.93 -21.98
C GLU A 50 -41.65 -6.39 -20.62
N LYS A 51 -41.48 -7.71 -20.43
CA LYS A 51 -40.89 -8.26 -19.19
C LYS A 51 -39.42 -7.87 -19.05
N ALA A 52 -38.66 -7.85 -20.15
CA ALA A 52 -37.28 -7.37 -20.15
C ALA A 52 -37.20 -5.89 -19.75
N GLN A 53 -38.07 -5.04 -20.29
CA GLN A 53 -38.15 -3.62 -19.94
C GLN A 53 -38.54 -3.40 -18.47
N ALA A 54 -39.53 -4.13 -17.96
CA ALA A 54 -39.94 -4.05 -16.56
C ALA A 54 -38.81 -4.48 -15.60
N ALA A 55 -38.07 -5.54 -15.95
CA ALA A 55 -36.92 -5.98 -15.16
C ALA A 55 -35.77 -4.96 -15.18
N ALA A 56 -35.48 -4.37 -16.34
CA ALA A 56 -34.49 -3.30 -16.47
C ALA A 56 -34.88 -2.06 -15.63
N ALA A 57 -36.14 -1.62 -15.71
CA ALA A 57 -36.66 -0.50 -14.92
C ALA A 57 -36.55 -0.76 -13.41
N LYS A 58 -36.82 -1.98 -12.96
CA LYS A 58 -36.64 -2.38 -11.56
C LYS A 58 -35.17 -2.25 -11.12
N LYS A 59 -34.23 -2.77 -11.92
CA LYS A 59 -32.78 -2.68 -11.63
C LYS A 59 -32.27 -1.24 -11.61
N ILE A 60 -32.74 -0.39 -12.52
CA ILE A 60 -32.42 1.04 -12.54
C ILE A 60 -32.96 1.70 -11.26
N GLY A 61 -34.23 1.50 -10.94
CA GLY A 61 -34.85 2.07 -9.73
C GLY A 61 -34.19 1.62 -8.43
N GLU A 62 -33.75 0.36 -8.33
CA GLU A 62 -32.96 -0.14 -7.20
C GLU A 62 -31.65 0.63 -7.02
N LYS A 63 -30.97 1.00 -8.12
CA LYS A 63 -29.70 1.72 -8.06
C LYS A 63 -29.90 3.22 -7.80
N VAL A 64 -30.92 3.83 -8.38
CA VAL A 64 -31.28 5.23 -8.09
C VAL A 64 -31.58 5.43 -6.60
N ARG A 65 -32.32 4.50 -5.97
CA ARG A 65 -32.54 4.54 -4.51
C ARG A 65 -31.26 4.40 -3.68
N LYS A 66 -30.21 3.79 -4.26
CA LYS A 66 -28.88 3.67 -3.66
C LYS A 66 -27.97 4.87 -3.99
N GLY A 67 -28.52 5.97 -4.49
CA GLY A 67 -27.81 7.21 -4.77
C GLY A 67 -27.15 7.29 -6.16
N TYR A 68 -27.36 6.30 -7.03
CA TYR A 68 -26.84 6.38 -8.40
C TYR A 68 -27.64 7.42 -9.20
N ALA A 69 -26.93 8.33 -9.86
CA ALA A 69 -27.52 9.36 -10.70
C ALA A 69 -27.34 9.02 -12.20
N PRO A 70 -28.28 9.41 -13.08
CA PRO A 70 -28.07 9.34 -14.52
C PRO A 70 -26.80 10.10 -14.94
N ALA A 71 -25.98 9.48 -15.77
CA ALA A 71 -24.72 10.04 -16.24
C ALA A 71 -24.46 9.66 -17.70
N VAL A 72 -23.48 10.33 -18.33
CA VAL A 72 -23.00 9.99 -19.68
C VAL A 72 -21.67 9.26 -19.55
N ARG A 73 -21.61 8.05 -20.10
CA ARG A 73 -20.39 7.23 -20.06
C ARG A 73 -19.21 7.99 -20.66
N GLY A 74 -18.13 8.12 -19.88
CA GLY A 74 -16.90 8.79 -20.29
C GLY A 74 -16.81 10.29 -19.97
N GLN A 75 -17.85 10.90 -19.39
CA GLN A 75 -17.73 12.29 -18.90
C GLN A 75 -16.89 12.40 -17.63
N ARG A 76 -16.91 11.39 -16.76
CA ARG A 76 -16.05 11.32 -15.57
C ARG A 76 -14.82 10.50 -15.90
N ALA A 77 -13.64 11.13 -15.83
CA ALA A 77 -12.38 10.44 -16.03
C ALA A 77 -12.14 9.44 -14.87
N PRO A 78 -11.54 8.26 -15.14
CA PRO A 78 -11.00 7.43 -14.08
C PRO A 78 -9.98 8.21 -13.25
N ARG A 79 -9.80 7.78 -12.00
CA ARG A 79 -8.66 8.24 -11.19
C ARG A 79 -7.38 8.06 -12.02
N PRO A 80 -6.50 9.07 -12.09
CA PRO A 80 -5.20 8.88 -12.72
C PRO A 80 -4.43 7.82 -11.94
N VAL A 81 -4.00 6.78 -12.65
CA VAL A 81 -3.11 5.74 -12.12
C VAL A 81 -1.89 5.73 -13.01
N THR A 82 -0.82 6.35 -12.53
CA THR A 82 0.48 6.22 -13.20
C THR A 82 1.24 5.07 -12.58
N ARG A 83 1.77 4.21 -13.45
CA ARG A 83 2.74 3.18 -13.10
C ARG A 83 4.09 3.61 -13.65
N ARG A 84 5.12 3.54 -12.81
CA ARG A 84 6.48 3.87 -13.22
C ARG A 84 6.87 2.98 -14.39
N GLN A 85 7.36 3.58 -15.48
CA GLN A 85 8.03 2.82 -16.52
C GLN A 85 9.37 2.35 -15.98
N ILE A 86 9.52 1.04 -15.85
CA ILE A 86 10.73 0.41 -15.32
C ILE A 86 11.50 -0.19 -16.48
N THR A 87 12.74 0.25 -16.67
CA THR A 87 13.69 -0.39 -17.57
C THR A 87 14.64 -1.26 -16.75
N SER A 88 14.87 -2.50 -17.18
CA SER A 88 15.76 -3.42 -16.50
C SER A 88 16.77 -3.98 -17.48
N ALA A 89 18.04 -3.66 -17.28
CA ALA A 89 19.14 -4.26 -18.01
C ALA A 89 19.74 -5.42 -17.19
N PRO A 90 20.27 -6.47 -17.83
CA PRO A 90 21.04 -7.50 -17.14
C PRO A 90 22.28 -6.92 -16.47
N SER A 91 22.73 -7.55 -15.38
CA SER A 91 23.98 -7.16 -14.74
C SER A 91 25.19 -7.52 -15.58
N THR A 92 26.21 -6.67 -15.53
CA THR A 92 27.51 -6.90 -16.17
C THR A 92 28.48 -7.69 -15.28
N VAL A 93 28.17 -7.84 -13.99
CA VAL A 93 28.99 -8.62 -13.06
C VAL A 93 28.70 -10.11 -13.21
N ARG A 94 29.73 -10.95 -13.12
CA ARG A 94 29.59 -12.41 -13.25
C ARG A 94 29.08 -13.09 -11.98
N SER A 95 29.45 -12.57 -10.81
CA SER A 95 29.02 -13.09 -9.52
C SER A 95 27.56 -12.72 -9.26
N VAL A 96 26.73 -13.71 -8.94
CA VAL A 96 25.30 -13.54 -8.68
C VAL A 96 25.00 -13.63 -7.19
N ALA A 97 23.90 -13.03 -6.75
CA ALA A 97 23.48 -13.04 -5.36
C ALA A 97 23.16 -14.47 -4.87
N PRO A 98 23.54 -14.84 -3.64
CA PRO A 98 23.24 -16.15 -3.06
C PRO A 98 21.75 -16.23 -2.66
N VAL A 99 20.89 -16.48 -3.64
CA VAL A 99 19.44 -16.56 -3.45
C VAL A 99 19.06 -17.89 -2.76
N LEU A 100 18.43 -17.79 -1.59
CA LEU A 100 17.92 -18.94 -0.84
C LEU A 100 16.60 -19.46 -1.42
N TRP A 101 15.66 -18.56 -1.68
CA TRP A 101 14.36 -18.89 -2.24
C TRP A 101 13.76 -17.74 -3.03
N ARG A 102 12.80 -18.05 -3.91
CA ARG A 102 12.02 -17.07 -4.66
C ARG A 102 10.55 -17.46 -4.74
N PHE A 103 9.67 -16.47 -4.63
CA PHE A 103 8.23 -16.61 -4.78
C PHE A 103 7.74 -15.68 -5.89
N ARG A 104 7.24 -16.25 -6.99
CA ARG A 104 6.66 -15.48 -8.10
C ARG A 104 5.22 -15.13 -7.76
N THR A 105 4.92 -13.84 -7.63
CA THR A 105 3.57 -13.39 -7.24
C THR A 105 2.55 -13.44 -8.39
N GLY A 106 2.99 -13.68 -9.63
CA GLY A 106 2.13 -13.78 -10.82
C GLY A 106 1.83 -12.45 -11.52
N SER A 107 2.28 -11.32 -10.98
CA SER A 107 2.15 -9.99 -11.57
C SER A 107 3.33 -9.11 -11.13
N ALA A 108 3.54 -7.95 -11.77
CA ALA A 108 4.54 -6.99 -11.32
C ALA A 108 4.29 -6.60 -9.86
N ALA A 109 5.33 -6.55 -9.05
CA ALA A 109 5.24 -6.26 -7.63
C ALA A 109 6.15 -5.10 -7.24
N PHE A 110 5.76 -4.37 -6.20
CA PHE A 110 6.50 -3.22 -5.67
C PHE A 110 6.47 -3.18 -4.14
N GLY A 111 5.29 -3.40 -3.54
CA GLY A 111 5.12 -3.37 -2.09
C GLY A 111 5.83 -4.55 -1.41
N ILE A 112 6.65 -4.25 -0.42
CA ILE A 112 7.34 -5.21 0.46
C ILE A 112 7.32 -4.66 1.88
N HIS A 113 7.14 -5.56 2.85
CA HIS A 113 7.38 -5.27 4.26
C HIS A 113 7.87 -6.55 4.93
N ILE A 114 8.93 -6.47 5.72
CA ILE A 114 9.57 -7.60 6.41
C ILE A 114 9.57 -7.25 7.90
N ASP A 115 8.70 -7.93 8.65
CA ASP A 115 8.61 -7.79 10.10
C ASP A 115 9.33 -8.95 10.80
N GLU A 116 9.04 -9.19 12.08
CA GLU A 116 9.64 -10.27 12.86
C GLU A 116 9.12 -11.67 12.55
N GLU A 117 7.92 -11.74 11.99
CA GLU A 117 7.17 -12.97 11.78
C GLU A 117 7.01 -13.29 10.29
N HIS A 118 6.94 -12.26 9.45
CA HIS A 118 6.45 -12.34 8.09
C HIS A 118 7.29 -11.54 7.07
N CYS A 119 7.30 -12.06 5.85
CA CYS A 119 7.70 -11.37 4.64
C CYS A 119 6.45 -11.09 3.79
N TRP A 120 6.11 -9.83 3.63
CA TRP A 120 4.96 -9.38 2.86
C TRP A 120 5.36 -8.97 1.44
N VAL A 121 4.52 -9.28 0.46
CA VAL A 121 4.67 -8.77 -0.91
C VAL A 121 3.31 -8.47 -1.54
N GLY A 122 3.18 -7.29 -2.14
CA GLY A 122 1.98 -6.82 -2.85
C GLY A 122 2.23 -6.62 -4.34
N ASN A 123 1.31 -7.09 -5.19
CA ASN A 123 1.43 -7.03 -6.64
C ASN A 123 0.37 -6.13 -7.31
N GLN A 124 0.59 -5.78 -8.58
CA GLN A 124 -0.26 -4.92 -9.39
C GLN A 124 -1.57 -5.59 -9.87
N ALA A 125 -1.78 -6.86 -9.55
CA ALA A 125 -3.06 -7.53 -9.75
C ALA A 125 -4.00 -7.40 -8.54
N GLY A 126 -3.53 -6.81 -7.44
CA GLY A 126 -4.26 -6.65 -6.19
C GLY A 126 -4.06 -7.78 -5.19
N ASP A 127 -3.09 -8.66 -5.41
CA ASP A 127 -2.76 -9.71 -4.45
C ASP A 127 -1.69 -9.25 -3.48
N VAL A 128 -1.88 -9.55 -2.20
CA VAL A 128 -0.85 -9.44 -1.15
C VAL A 128 -0.62 -10.81 -0.55
N TYR A 129 0.63 -11.21 -0.37
CA TYR A 129 0.99 -12.50 0.22
C TYR A 129 1.84 -12.26 1.46
N THR A 130 1.63 -13.08 2.49
CA THR A 130 2.57 -13.22 3.61
C THR A 130 3.32 -14.54 3.46
N LEU A 131 4.61 -14.50 3.76
CA LEU A 131 5.47 -15.66 3.77
C LEU A 131 6.23 -15.72 5.09
N ALA A 132 6.53 -16.92 5.59
CA ALA A 132 7.55 -17.08 6.62
C ALA A 132 8.92 -16.67 6.04
N HIS A 133 9.88 -16.30 6.89
CA HIS A 133 11.25 -16.00 6.44
C HIS A 133 11.95 -17.15 5.69
N GLY A 134 11.51 -18.40 5.92
CA GLY A 134 11.95 -19.58 5.16
C GLY A 134 11.35 -19.69 3.75
N GLY A 135 10.39 -18.83 3.39
CA GLY A 135 9.70 -18.80 2.10
C GLY A 135 8.49 -19.74 2.03
N GLU A 136 7.85 -20.07 3.14
CA GLU A 136 6.54 -20.74 3.13
C GLU A 136 5.45 -19.69 2.97
N VAL A 137 4.48 -19.87 2.08
CA VAL A 137 3.37 -18.91 1.93
C VAL A 137 2.32 -19.17 3.00
N LEU A 138 2.02 -18.17 3.81
CA LEU A 138 1.18 -18.27 5.01
C LEU A 138 -0.23 -17.74 4.80
N SER A 139 -0.41 -16.65 4.05
CA SER A 139 -1.73 -16.08 3.76
C SER A 139 -1.74 -15.32 2.43
N HIS A 140 -2.93 -15.20 1.85
CA HIS A 140 -3.19 -14.43 0.64
C HIS A 140 -4.33 -13.46 0.89
N TYR A 141 -4.13 -12.20 0.53
CA TYR A 141 -5.14 -11.16 0.58
C TYR A 141 -5.44 -10.66 -0.82
N ARG A 142 -6.70 -10.32 -1.08
CA ARG A 142 -7.20 -9.85 -2.37
C ARG A 142 -7.81 -8.46 -2.22
N LEU A 143 -7.10 -7.46 -2.72
CA LEU A 143 -7.56 -6.07 -2.82
C LEU A 143 -8.29 -5.82 -4.15
N PRO A 144 -9.13 -4.77 -4.25
CA PRO A 144 -9.92 -4.53 -5.45
C PRO A 144 -9.13 -4.11 -6.69
N ASP A 145 -7.92 -3.58 -6.53
CA ASP A 145 -7.05 -3.10 -7.61
C ASP A 145 -5.56 -3.25 -7.22
N GLY A 146 -4.64 -2.89 -8.11
CA GLY A 146 -3.20 -3.07 -7.94
C GLY A 146 -2.63 -2.47 -6.65
N VAL A 147 -1.76 -3.24 -5.99
CA VAL A 147 -1.04 -2.80 -4.79
C VAL A 147 0.15 -1.92 -5.21
N LYS A 148 0.23 -0.72 -4.64
CA LYS A 148 1.29 0.26 -4.90
C LYS A 148 2.47 0.13 -3.95
N CYS A 149 2.19 0.01 -2.66
CA CYS A 149 3.18 -0.13 -1.61
C CYS A 149 2.57 -0.86 -0.40
N LEU A 150 3.45 -1.37 0.45
CA LEU A 150 3.13 -1.87 1.77
C LEU A 150 3.91 -1.04 2.77
N VAL A 151 3.23 -0.56 3.80
CA VAL A 151 3.81 0.25 4.87
C VAL A 151 3.31 -0.26 6.21
N ALA A 152 4.09 -0.04 7.25
CA ALA A 152 3.75 -0.48 8.58
C ALA A 152 3.91 0.66 9.56
N ASP A 153 3.14 0.59 10.63
CA ASP A 153 3.23 1.46 11.79
C ASP A 153 3.09 0.52 12.99
N ASP A 154 4.21 0.15 13.62
CA ASP A 154 4.29 -0.95 14.60
C ASP A 154 3.60 -2.24 14.09
N PHE A 155 2.56 -2.72 14.78
CA PHE A 155 1.79 -3.91 14.44
C PHE A 155 0.95 -3.76 13.16
N TRP A 156 0.58 -2.53 12.80
CA TRP A 156 -0.42 -2.32 11.75
C TRP A 156 0.21 -2.31 10.37
N ILE A 157 -0.30 -3.15 9.47
CA ILE A 157 0.17 -3.27 8.09
C ILE A 157 -0.87 -2.65 7.16
N TYR A 158 -0.43 -1.74 6.30
CA TYR A 158 -1.27 -1.04 5.34
C TYR A 158 -0.81 -1.24 3.91
N ALA A 159 -1.78 -1.35 3.00
CA ALA A 159 -1.56 -1.47 1.57
C ALA A 159 -2.21 -0.31 0.80
N GLY A 160 -1.39 0.47 0.11
CA GLY A 160 -1.88 1.45 -0.87
C GLY A 160 -2.40 0.74 -2.11
N CYS A 161 -3.59 1.11 -2.58
CA CYS A 161 -4.25 0.49 -3.72
C CYS A 161 -4.51 1.52 -4.84
N ASP A 162 -4.39 1.09 -6.10
CA ASP A 162 -4.72 1.89 -7.30
C ASP A 162 -6.21 2.31 -7.31
N ASP A 163 -7.03 1.66 -6.48
CA ASP A 163 -8.41 2.05 -6.21
C ASP A 163 -8.54 3.35 -5.38
N GLY A 164 -7.42 3.96 -4.99
CA GLY A 164 -7.42 5.22 -4.25
C GLY A 164 -7.67 5.06 -2.75
N ARG A 165 -7.65 3.84 -2.23
CA ARG A 165 -7.76 3.57 -0.80
C ARG A 165 -6.47 3.01 -0.24
N VAL A 166 -6.36 3.11 1.08
CA VAL A 166 -5.37 2.40 1.87
C VAL A 166 -6.09 1.38 2.73
N TYR A 167 -5.71 0.11 2.57
CA TYR A 167 -6.32 -1.01 3.28
C TYR A 167 -5.45 -1.41 4.45
N ASP A 168 -6.05 -1.53 5.64
CA ASP A 168 -5.46 -2.20 6.79
C ASP A 168 -5.55 -3.72 6.57
N LEU A 169 -4.41 -4.41 6.71
CA LEU A 169 -4.22 -5.85 6.53
C LEU A 169 -3.83 -6.58 7.83
N SER A 170 -3.89 -5.89 8.97
CA SER A 170 -3.37 -6.35 10.27
C SER A 170 -4.23 -7.45 10.90
N SER A 171 -5.38 -7.77 10.30
CA SER A 171 -6.27 -8.86 10.70
C SER A 171 -6.65 -9.73 9.50
N LYS A 172 -7.39 -10.81 9.76
CA LYS A 172 -7.92 -11.68 8.69
C LYS A 172 -9.03 -11.02 7.87
N LEU A 173 -9.54 -9.86 8.31
CA LEU A 173 -10.55 -9.10 7.59
C LEU A 173 -9.94 -7.76 7.15
N PRO A 174 -9.36 -7.67 5.95
CA PRO A 174 -8.86 -6.40 5.45
C PRO A 174 -9.97 -5.38 5.33
N PHE A 175 -9.66 -4.11 5.54
CA PHE A 175 -10.65 -3.05 5.37
C PHE A 175 -10.03 -1.74 4.92
N ALA A 176 -10.83 -0.91 4.26
CA ALA A 176 -10.41 0.44 3.91
C ALA A 176 -10.27 1.30 5.18
N ALA A 177 -9.04 1.70 5.48
CA ALA A 177 -8.71 2.59 6.59
C ALA A 177 -8.72 4.06 6.16
N TYR A 178 -8.32 4.35 4.91
CA TYR A 178 -8.27 5.70 4.35
C TYR A 178 -8.82 5.74 2.91
N ASP A 179 -9.46 6.84 2.55
CA ASP A 179 -9.94 7.18 1.20
C ASP A 179 -9.17 8.42 0.71
N ILE A 180 -8.27 8.23 -0.25
CA ILE A 180 -7.47 9.33 -0.81
C ILE A 180 -8.29 10.06 -1.88
N ALA A 181 -8.25 11.39 -1.90
CA ALA A 181 -8.96 12.23 -2.87
C ALA A 181 -8.70 11.82 -4.33
N ALA A 182 -9.73 11.87 -5.19
CA ALA A 182 -9.71 11.28 -6.53
C ALA A 182 -8.74 11.95 -7.53
N ASP A 183 -8.31 13.18 -7.25
CA ASP A 183 -7.32 13.93 -8.05
C ASP A 183 -5.86 13.56 -7.70
N VAL A 184 -5.63 12.78 -6.65
CA VAL A 184 -4.28 12.37 -6.20
C VAL A 184 -3.84 11.10 -6.94
N ASP A 185 -2.81 11.20 -7.78
CA ASP A 185 -2.17 10.06 -8.45
C ASP A 185 -1.06 9.48 -7.56
N ILE A 186 -1.39 8.44 -6.78
CA ILE A 186 -0.58 7.92 -5.67
C ILE A 186 0.70 7.26 -6.19
N PHE A 187 1.85 7.75 -5.72
CA PHE A 187 3.17 7.21 -6.04
C PHE A 187 3.78 6.46 -4.85
N TRP A 188 3.74 7.04 -3.66
CA TRP A 188 4.27 6.44 -2.44
C TRP A 188 3.45 6.82 -1.21
N LEU A 189 3.49 5.96 -0.19
CA LEU A 189 2.83 6.18 1.10
C LEU A 189 3.83 5.94 2.24
N ASP A 190 3.58 6.56 3.38
CA ASP A 190 4.15 6.18 4.68
C ASP A 190 3.15 6.54 5.77
N ILE A 191 3.25 5.87 6.92
CA ILE A 191 2.32 6.08 8.04
C ILE A 191 3.12 6.11 9.33
N HIS A 192 2.76 7.02 10.22
CA HIS A 192 3.38 7.17 11.54
C HIS A 192 2.31 7.56 12.54
N GLU A 193 2.15 6.80 13.63
CA GLU A 193 1.14 7.05 14.67
C GLU A 193 -0.29 7.22 14.11
N GLY A 194 -0.66 6.41 13.12
CA GLY A 194 -1.97 6.46 12.44
C GLY A 194 -2.18 7.68 11.53
N VAL A 195 -1.16 8.49 11.28
CA VAL A 195 -1.19 9.62 10.33
C VAL A 195 -0.61 9.16 9.00
N LEU A 196 -1.45 9.15 7.96
CA LEU A 196 -1.09 8.72 6.61
C LEU A 196 -0.51 9.88 5.82
N ASN A 197 0.65 9.65 5.21
CA ASN A 197 1.35 10.57 4.33
C ASN A 197 1.35 10.02 2.90
N VAL A 198 0.91 10.84 1.95
CA VAL A 198 0.73 10.46 0.54
C VAL A 198 1.56 11.35 -0.36
N ALA A 199 2.50 10.75 -1.09
CA ALA A 199 3.25 11.40 -2.15
C ALA A 199 2.65 11.06 -3.52
N ASP A 200 2.55 12.06 -4.39
CA ASP A 200 1.86 11.93 -5.67
C ASP A 200 2.69 12.35 -6.90
N ARG A 201 2.12 12.11 -8.08
CA ARG A 201 2.73 12.45 -9.38
C ARG A 201 3.10 13.92 -9.53
N ALA A 202 2.32 14.84 -8.96
CA ALA A 202 2.58 16.27 -9.09
C ALA A 202 3.67 16.76 -8.12
N GLY A 203 4.29 15.84 -7.38
CA GLY A 203 5.24 16.18 -6.33
C GLY A 203 4.56 16.71 -5.08
N ARG A 204 3.26 16.48 -4.90
CA ARG A 204 2.52 16.95 -3.73
C ARG A 204 2.55 15.90 -2.62
N LEU A 205 2.77 16.39 -1.40
CA LEU A 205 2.60 15.66 -0.15
C LEU A 205 1.23 16.00 0.44
N THR A 206 0.42 14.98 0.74
CA THR A 206 -0.89 15.12 1.40
C THR A 206 -0.89 14.30 2.69
N VAL A 207 -1.39 14.89 3.78
CA VAL A 207 -1.44 14.26 5.10
C VAL A 207 -2.88 14.09 5.57
N ILE A 208 -3.20 12.88 6.03
CA ILE A 208 -4.55 12.44 6.41
C ILE A 208 -4.47 11.79 7.79
N ASP A 209 -5.35 12.18 8.71
CA ASP A 209 -5.37 11.62 10.07
C ASP A 209 -6.08 10.25 10.16
N HIS A 210 -6.04 9.66 11.35
CA HIS A 210 -6.60 8.34 11.66
C HIS A 210 -8.11 8.21 11.43
N GLU A 211 -8.85 9.32 11.39
CA GLU A 211 -10.27 9.33 11.08
C GLU A 211 -10.53 9.52 9.58
N ASP A 212 -9.49 9.48 8.74
CA ASP A 212 -9.53 9.74 7.30
C ASP A 212 -9.98 11.18 6.99
N GLU A 213 -9.37 12.13 7.71
CA GLU A 213 -9.58 13.56 7.52
C GLU A 213 -8.30 14.23 7.03
N HIS A 214 -8.41 14.96 5.92
CA HIS A 214 -7.31 15.75 5.37
C HIS A 214 -6.85 16.81 6.37
N GLN A 215 -5.57 16.76 6.73
CA GLN A 215 -4.93 17.74 7.60
C GLN A 215 -4.36 18.89 6.77
N TRP A 216 -3.45 18.58 5.86
CA TRP A 216 -2.77 19.57 5.03
C TRP A 216 -2.18 18.93 3.76
N ALA A 217 -1.86 19.80 2.79
CA ALA A 217 -1.08 19.43 1.62
C ALA A 217 0.00 20.48 1.31
N ARG A 218 1.13 20.04 0.76
CA ARG A 218 2.24 20.89 0.32
C ARG A 218 2.72 20.46 -1.07
N GLY A 219 3.00 21.43 -1.93
CA GLY A 219 3.71 21.16 -3.18
C GLY A 219 5.19 20.92 -2.90
N GLY A 220 5.80 20.04 -3.68
CA GLY A 220 7.22 19.80 -3.68
C GLY A 220 8.01 20.81 -4.51
N HIS A 221 9.30 20.52 -4.67
CA HIS A 221 10.23 21.30 -5.49
C HIS A 221 10.37 20.73 -6.92
N GLY A 222 9.64 19.65 -7.20
CA GLY A 222 9.55 19.01 -8.49
C GLY A 222 8.25 18.23 -8.65
N GLU A 223 8.31 17.21 -9.50
CA GLU A 223 7.21 16.28 -9.78
C GLU A 223 7.67 14.85 -9.48
N HIS A 224 6.76 13.88 -9.58
CA HIS A 224 7.03 12.45 -9.44
C HIS A 224 7.64 12.10 -8.08
N ALA A 225 6.89 12.33 -7.01
CA ALA A 225 7.36 12.05 -5.65
C ALA A 225 7.34 10.56 -5.32
N TRP A 226 8.49 9.90 -5.51
CA TRP A 226 8.68 8.47 -5.25
C TRP A 226 9.17 8.17 -3.83
N MET A 227 9.15 9.17 -2.95
CA MET A 227 9.57 9.04 -1.57
C MET A 227 8.64 9.85 -0.68
N VAL A 228 8.08 9.18 0.31
CA VAL A 228 7.64 9.79 1.56
C VAL A 228 8.09 8.90 2.71
N ARG A 229 8.61 9.50 3.78
CA ARG A 229 8.96 8.88 5.04
C ARG A 229 8.53 9.78 6.19
N ALA A 230 8.05 9.23 7.29
CA ALA A 230 7.61 10.01 8.44
C ALA A 230 8.14 9.43 9.75
N ASP A 231 8.38 10.31 10.71
CA ASP A 231 8.64 10.00 12.11
C ASP A 231 8.14 11.15 13.01
N ASP A 232 8.46 11.09 14.30
CA ASP A 232 8.08 12.13 15.26
C ASP A 232 8.65 13.53 14.94
N ARG A 233 9.74 13.59 14.17
CA ARG A 233 10.46 14.83 13.87
C ARG A 233 9.89 15.53 12.66
N ALA A 234 9.63 14.80 11.57
CA ALA A 234 9.25 15.41 10.30
C ALA A 234 8.61 14.41 9.31
N VAL A 235 8.04 14.97 8.26
CA VAL A 235 7.69 14.23 7.04
C VAL A 235 8.72 14.56 5.96
N TYR A 236 9.45 13.54 5.52
CA TYR A 236 10.50 13.59 4.49
C TYR A 236 9.92 13.18 3.15
N HIS A 237 9.98 14.08 2.18
CA HIS A 237 9.35 13.95 0.87
C HIS A 237 10.39 14.10 -0.23
N GLY A 238 10.43 13.19 -1.20
CA GLY A 238 11.43 13.20 -2.27
C GLY A 238 10.82 13.12 -3.66
N ASP A 239 11.19 14.07 -4.52
CA ASP A 239 10.66 14.29 -5.87
C ASP A 239 11.78 14.52 -6.91
N SER A 240 11.44 15.04 -8.10
CA SER A 240 12.42 15.34 -9.15
C SER A 240 13.35 16.51 -8.84
N GLY A 241 13.01 17.35 -7.85
CA GLY A 241 13.78 18.49 -7.37
C GLY A 241 14.75 18.15 -6.24
N GLY A 242 14.46 17.13 -5.42
CA GLY A 242 15.33 16.69 -4.33
C GLY A 242 14.56 16.06 -3.17
N VAL A 243 15.09 16.20 -1.96
CA VAL A 243 14.44 15.77 -0.72
C VAL A 243 14.13 16.99 0.14
N THR A 244 12.91 17.06 0.66
CA THR A 244 12.41 18.13 1.53
C THR A 244 11.90 17.53 2.82
N ALA A 245 12.18 18.17 3.96
CA ALA A 245 11.54 17.85 5.24
C ALA A 245 10.52 18.92 5.60
N HIS A 246 9.33 18.49 6.01
CA HIS A 246 8.28 19.35 6.54
C HIS A 246 8.04 19.03 8.02
N ALA A 247 7.69 20.06 8.80
CA ALA A 247 7.21 19.85 10.15
C ALA A 247 5.98 18.91 10.14
N PRO A 248 5.78 18.04 11.15
CA PRO A 248 4.67 17.08 11.15
C PRO A 248 3.28 17.72 11.03
N ASP A 249 3.13 18.94 11.56
CA ASP A 249 1.92 19.75 11.46
C ASP A 249 1.76 20.48 10.11
N GLY A 250 2.74 20.34 9.21
CA GLY A 250 2.80 21.01 7.92
C GLY A 250 3.09 22.51 8.01
N GLY A 251 3.36 23.06 9.19
CA GLY A 251 3.49 24.50 9.43
C GLY A 251 4.72 25.13 8.77
N ALA A 252 5.78 24.36 8.57
CA ALA A 252 7.02 24.83 7.95
C ALA A 252 7.70 23.77 7.07
N GLU A 253 8.39 24.22 6.03
CA GLU A 253 9.50 23.47 5.43
C GLU A 253 10.73 23.65 6.33
N LEU A 254 11.28 22.55 6.84
CA LEU A 254 12.43 22.55 7.74
C LEU A 254 13.74 22.68 6.97
N TRP A 255 13.85 21.97 5.85
CA TRP A 255 14.97 22.04 4.93
C TRP A 255 14.61 21.44 3.56
N HIS A 256 15.36 21.84 2.54
CA HIS A 256 15.35 21.20 1.21
C HIS A 256 16.78 20.97 0.72
N THR A 257 17.04 19.76 0.23
CA THR A 257 18.31 19.37 -0.37
C THR A 257 18.10 18.91 -1.80
N ARG A 258 18.59 19.71 -2.74
CA ARG A 258 18.57 19.39 -4.17
C ARG A 258 19.42 18.17 -4.46
N THR A 259 18.86 17.19 -5.16
CA THR A 259 19.63 16.03 -5.67
C THR A 259 19.99 16.23 -7.13
N ARG A 260 21.06 15.55 -7.57
CA ARG A 260 21.28 15.36 -9.00
C ARG A 260 20.45 14.17 -9.47
N GLY A 261 19.61 14.39 -10.48
CA GLY A 261 18.60 13.42 -10.91
C GLY A 261 17.43 13.30 -9.92
N ALA A 262 16.31 12.80 -10.42
CA ALA A 262 15.10 12.63 -9.61
C ALA A 262 15.31 11.62 -8.49
N VAL A 263 14.66 11.83 -7.35
CA VAL A 263 14.52 10.83 -6.30
C VAL A 263 13.57 9.73 -6.80
N LEU A 264 13.99 8.48 -6.64
CA LEU A 264 13.31 7.29 -7.18
C LEU A 264 12.88 6.31 -6.09
N PHE A 265 13.40 6.44 -4.87
CA PHE A 265 13.08 5.62 -3.72
C PHE A 265 13.61 6.26 -2.44
N GLY A 266 12.90 6.07 -1.32
CA GLY A 266 13.31 6.56 0.00
C GLY A 266 13.40 5.46 1.06
N TRP A 267 14.41 5.54 1.92
CA TRP A 267 14.53 4.75 3.15
C TRP A 267 14.82 5.68 4.33
N GLN A 268 14.56 5.26 5.56
CA GLN A 268 14.91 6.03 6.75
C GLN A 268 15.48 5.15 7.87
N GLU A 269 16.38 5.74 8.63
CA GLU A 269 16.84 5.28 9.95
C GLU A 269 16.59 6.42 10.96
N ASP A 270 16.93 6.23 12.23
CA ASP A 270 16.68 7.21 13.30
C ASP A 270 17.26 8.60 13.01
N ASP A 271 18.48 8.68 12.46
CA ASP A 271 19.22 9.94 12.28
C ASP A 271 19.27 10.44 10.82
N ALA A 272 18.89 9.60 9.86
CA ALA A 272 19.10 9.86 8.45
C ALA A 272 17.97 9.37 7.55
N VAL A 273 17.78 10.08 6.45
CA VAL A 273 16.99 9.60 5.30
C VAL A 273 17.90 9.30 4.12
N TYR A 274 17.54 8.27 3.36
CA TYR A 274 18.30 7.77 2.24
C TYR A 274 17.48 7.93 0.97
N ALA A 275 18.08 8.54 -0.06
CA ALA A 275 17.40 8.79 -1.32
C ALA A 275 18.17 8.14 -2.47
N GLY A 276 17.60 7.09 -3.06
CA GLY A 276 18.09 6.50 -4.31
C GLY A 276 17.67 7.36 -5.50
N THR A 277 18.60 7.73 -6.36
CA THR A 277 18.35 8.71 -7.44
C THR A 277 18.59 8.16 -8.85
N ALA A 278 18.02 8.84 -9.83
CA ALA A 278 18.26 8.60 -11.25
C ALA A 278 19.74 8.80 -11.63
N ASP A 279 20.50 9.60 -10.87
CA ASP A 279 21.92 9.87 -11.08
C ASP A 279 22.84 8.79 -10.46
N ARG A 280 22.29 7.59 -10.22
CA ARG A 280 23.08 6.39 -9.90
C ARG A 280 23.74 6.45 -8.53
N VAL A 281 23.13 7.17 -7.60
CA VAL A 281 23.60 7.27 -6.23
C VAL A 281 22.47 7.06 -5.25
N VAL A 282 22.83 6.58 -4.06
CA VAL A 282 22.03 6.80 -2.86
C VAL A 282 22.68 7.95 -2.08
N HIS A 283 21.91 8.96 -1.68
CA HIS A 283 22.35 9.98 -0.73
C HIS A 283 21.94 9.58 0.68
N ARG A 284 22.83 9.70 1.68
CA ARG A 284 22.46 9.72 3.10
C ARG A 284 22.39 11.17 3.55
N LEU A 285 21.22 11.60 4.01
CA LEU A 285 20.92 12.97 4.41
C LEU A 285 20.62 13.00 5.90
N SER A 286 21.21 13.95 6.61
CA SER A 286 20.87 14.25 7.99
C SER A 286 19.39 14.60 8.10
N LYS A 287 18.65 13.91 8.98
CA LYS A 287 17.26 14.29 9.30
C LYS A 287 17.16 15.68 9.92
N GLU A 288 18.24 16.13 10.55
CA GLU A 288 18.29 17.42 11.23
C GLU A 288 18.49 18.60 10.30
N THR A 289 19.49 18.51 9.42
CA THR A 289 19.94 19.65 8.62
C THR A 289 19.64 19.51 7.13
N GLY A 290 19.28 18.31 6.66
CA GLY A 290 19.25 17.98 5.24
C GLY A 290 20.64 17.83 4.61
N GLY A 291 21.73 18.01 5.36
CA GLY A 291 23.09 17.89 4.84
C GLY A 291 23.39 16.49 4.32
N VAL A 292 24.06 16.39 3.16
CA VAL A 292 24.54 15.10 2.62
C VAL A 292 25.73 14.63 3.45
N GLU A 293 25.57 13.53 4.17
CA GLU A 293 26.59 12.94 5.04
C GLU A 293 27.43 11.88 4.32
N ALA A 294 26.84 11.17 3.36
CA ALA A 294 27.53 10.18 2.54
C ALA A 294 26.82 9.99 1.18
N THR A 295 27.54 9.45 0.20
CA THR A 295 26.99 9.12 -1.13
C THR A 295 27.49 7.74 -1.58
N TYR A 296 26.56 6.87 -1.98
CA TYR A 296 26.84 5.48 -2.35
C TYR A 296 26.67 5.31 -3.85
N ARG A 297 27.80 5.18 -4.57
CA ARG A 297 27.81 5.21 -6.04
C ARG A 297 27.53 3.82 -6.65
N CYS A 298 26.50 3.77 -7.48
CA CYS A 298 26.11 2.61 -8.30
C CYS A 298 26.48 2.85 -9.78
N ASP A 299 26.27 1.82 -10.61
CA ASP A 299 26.61 1.90 -12.03
C ASP A 299 25.42 2.35 -12.91
N SER A 300 24.19 2.23 -12.39
CA SER A 300 22.93 2.62 -13.05
C SER A 300 21.96 3.29 -12.08
N SER A 301 20.83 3.81 -12.57
CA SER A 301 19.83 4.51 -11.75
C SER A 301 19.37 3.62 -10.60
N VAL A 302 19.31 4.20 -9.40
CA VAL A 302 18.97 3.43 -8.20
C VAL A 302 17.46 3.36 -8.06
N TYR A 303 16.94 2.13 -8.06
CA TYR A 303 15.51 1.86 -7.97
C TYR A 303 15.04 1.55 -6.57
N SER A 304 15.94 1.07 -5.71
CA SER A 304 15.64 0.80 -4.30
C SER A 304 16.89 0.92 -3.45
N CYS A 305 16.69 1.20 -2.16
CA CYS A 305 17.73 1.13 -1.14
C CYS A 305 17.11 0.74 0.20
N ALA A 306 17.94 0.18 1.07
CA ALA A 306 17.62 -0.13 2.47
C ALA A 306 18.91 -0.11 3.29
N THR A 307 18.80 -0.21 4.61
CA THR A 307 19.98 -0.36 5.46
C THR A 307 19.81 -1.50 6.45
N SER A 308 20.93 -2.01 6.97
CA SER A 308 20.92 -2.77 8.22
C SER A 308 20.70 -1.82 9.41
N PRO A 309 20.17 -2.29 10.56
CA PRO A 309 19.89 -1.43 11.71
C PRO A 309 21.02 -0.44 12.04
N GLY A 310 20.66 0.84 12.18
CA GLY A 310 21.60 1.92 12.49
C GLY A 310 22.48 2.35 11.31
N GLY A 311 22.15 1.91 10.09
CA GLY A 311 22.85 2.33 8.87
C GLY A 311 24.28 1.79 8.72
N ARG A 312 24.63 0.70 9.43
CA ARG A 312 25.98 0.08 9.33
C ARG A 312 26.30 -0.37 7.90
N PHE A 313 25.35 -1.05 7.27
CA PHE A 313 25.43 -1.46 5.87
C PHE A 313 24.32 -0.76 5.09
N VAL A 314 24.66 -0.21 3.94
CA VAL A 314 23.71 0.42 3.03
C VAL A 314 23.62 -0.43 1.77
N PHE A 315 22.40 -0.82 1.42
CA PHE A 315 22.11 -1.63 0.24
C PHE A 315 21.47 -0.78 -0.84
N ALA A 316 21.82 -1.05 -2.09
CA ALA A 316 21.22 -0.39 -3.25
C ALA A 316 20.91 -1.41 -4.35
N GLY A 317 19.81 -1.20 -5.05
CA GLY A 317 19.39 -1.99 -6.21
C GLY A 317 19.26 -1.06 -7.40
N ASP A 318 19.98 -1.34 -8.48
CA ASP A 318 19.99 -0.48 -9.67
C ASP A 318 19.19 -1.07 -10.84
N ALA A 319 18.98 -0.24 -11.86
CA ALA A 319 18.29 -0.59 -13.10
C ALA A 319 19.07 -1.59 -14.00
N ALA A 320 20.29 -1.99 -13.60
CA ALA A 320 21.12 -2.96 -14.30
C ALA A 320 21.17 -4.29 -13.55
N SER A 321 20.06 -4.69 -12.92
CA SER A 321 19.91 -5.96 -12.21
C SER A 321 21.06 -6.25 -11.23
N SER A 322 21.61 -5.22 -10.60
CA SER A 322 22.69 -5.33 -9.63
C SER A 322 22.22 -4.91 -8.25
N VAL A 323 22.72 -5.62 -7.24
CA VAL A 323 22.58 -5.26 -5.83
C VAL A 323 23.96 -4.99 -5.25
N TYR A 324 24.04 -3.97 -4.41
CA TYR A 324 25.28 -3.46 -3.82
C TYR A 324 25.16 -3.47 -2.30
N CYS A 325 26.30 -3.54 -1.63
CA CYS A 325 26.43 -3.18 -0.24
C CYS A 325 27.60 -2.22 -0.07
N PHE A 326 27.40 -1.24 0.78
CA PHE A 326 28.36 -0.23 1.17
C PHE A 326 28.49 -0.18 2.68
N ASP A 327 29.67 0.17 3.16
CA ASP A 327 29.86 0.65 4.52
C ASP A 327 29.24 2.05 4.67
N ARG A 328 29.02 2.48 5.92
CA ARG A 328 28.37 3.75 6.29
C ARG A 328 29.05 4.98 5.68
N ASP A 329 30.36 4.91 5.41
CA ASP A 329 31.16 6.00 4.85
C ASP A 329 31.02 6.15 3.32
N GLY A 330 30.35 5.21 2.64
CA GLY A 330 30.24 5.18 1.19
C GLY A 330 31.14 4.15 0.49
N THR A 331 32.02 3.46 1.24
CA THR A 331 32.91 2.44 0.70
C THR A 331 32.11 1.24 0.20
N ARG A 332 32.20 0.96 -1.11
CA ARG A 332 31.53 -0.21 -1.70
C ARG A 332 32.21 -1.50 -1.27
N LEU A 333 31.51 -2.31 -0.48
CA LEU A 333 32.00 -3.61 0.01
C LEU A 333 31.84 -4.68 -1.06
N TRP A 334 30.70 -4.72 -1.75
CA TRP A 334 30.45 -5.69 -2.82
C TRP A 334 29.39 -5.23 -3.82
N LYS A 335 29.39 -5.91 -4.98
CA LYS A 335 28.37 -5.83 -6.03
C LYS A 335 28.09 -7.24 -6.54
N LEU A 336 26.83 -7.63 -6.61
CA LEU A 336 26.38 -8.91 -7.14
C LEU A 336 25.23 -8.69 -8.13
N GLY A 337 25.12 -9.56 -9.14
CA GLY A 337 23.94 -9.59 -10.01
C GLY A 337 22.77 -10.23 -9.26
N THR A 338 21.58 -9.65 -9.31
CA THR A 338 20.40 -10.17 -8.58
C THR A 338 19.96 -11.56 -9.05
N GLY A 339 20.31 -11.94 -10.29
CA GLY A 339 19.92 -13.21 -10.92
C GLY A 339 18.45 -13.29 -11.34
N GLY A 340 17.66 -12.23 -11.14
CA GLY A 340 16.20 -12.22 -11.37
C GLY A 340 15.61 -10.88 -11.82
N GLY A 341 16.44 -9.93 -12.24
CA GLY A 341 16.02 -8.58 -12.67
C GLY A 341 16.28 -7.50 -11.63
N SER A 342 16.00 -6.24 -11.95
CA SER A 342 16.30 -5.11 -11.06
C SER A 342 15.45 -5.16 -9.78
N ALA A 343 16.06 -4.85 -8.64
CA ALA A 343 15.35 -4.76 -7.36
C ALA A 343 14.56 -3.43 -7.29
N LEU A 344 13.24 -3.53 -7.23
CA LEU A 344 12.31 -2.39 -7.19
C LEU A 344 11.99 -1.95 -5.77
N SER A 345 12.15 -2.84 -4.80
CA SER A 345 12.09 -2.55 -3.38
C SER A 345 12.90 -3.59 -2.63
N MET A 346 13.37 -3.24 -1.43
CA MET A 346 14.16 -4.15 -0.61
C MET A 346 14.06 -3.84 0.89
N GLN A 347 14.32 -4.84 1.72
CA GLN A 347 14.51 -4.69 3.17
C GLN A 347 15.53 -5.71 3.69
N TYR A 348 16.30 -5.30 4.69
CA TYR A 348 17.28 -6.15 5.36
C TYR A 348 16.74 -6.64 6.71
N ARG A 349 16.97 -7.91 7.03
CA ARG A 349 16.72 -8.49 8.36
C ARG A 349 17.62 -9.69 8.58
N ASP A 350 18.27 -9.77 9.74
CA ASP A 350 19.01 -10.96 10.21
C ASP A 350 19.94 -11.57 9.15
N GLU A 351 20.83 -10.74 8.60
CA GLU A 351 21.76 -11.11 7.51
C GLU A 351 21.08 -11.59 6.22
N ARG A 352 19.80 -11.26 6.02
CA ARG A 352 19.06 -11.54 4.79
C ARG A 352 18.61 -10.24 4.15
N LEU A 353 18.69 -10.22 2.83
CA LEU A 353 18.12 -9.14 2.03
C LEU A 353 16.94 -9.69 1.24
N TYR A 354 15.77 -9.10 1.46
CA TYR A 354 14.55 -9.44 0.74
C TYR A 354 14.36 -8.43 -0.39
N LEU A 355 14.17 -8.93 -1.60
CA LEU A 355 14.07 -8.12 -2.82
C LEU A 355 12.74 -8.39 -3.51
N VAL A 356 12.07 -7.33 -3.96
CA VAL A 356 11.05 -7.44 -4.99
C VAL A 356 11.67 -7.10 -6.34
N THR A 357 11.66 -8.02 -7.29
CA THR A 357 12.31 -7.87 -8.60
C THR A 357 11.32 -7.50 -9.71
N THR A 358 11.86 -7.00 -10.82
CA THR A 358 11.08 -6.60 -12.01
C THR A 358 10.20 -7.69 -12.62
N ASP A 359 10.51 -8.96 -12.37
CA ASP A 359 9.69 -10.09 -12.82
C ASP A 359 8.51 -10.41 -11.87
N GLY A 360 8.31 -9.61 -10.82
CA GLY A 360 7.25 -9.79 -9.85
C GLY A 360 7.55 -10.83 -8.78
N SER A 361 8.82 -11.22 -8.60
CA SER A 361 9.22 -12.14 -7.53
C SER A 361 9.57 -11.42 -6.24
N LEU A 362 9.19 -12.02 -5.10
CA LEU A 362 9.86 -11.80 -3.81
C LEU A 362 11.00 -12.80 -3.69
N VAL A 363 12.20 -12.33 -3.38
CA VAL A 363 13.43 -13.13 -3.32
C VAL A 363 14.12 -12.90 -1.98
N CYS A 364 14.61 -13.98 -1.36
CA CYS A 364 15.46 -13.89 -0.18
C CYS A 364 16.90 -14.22 -0.54
N VAL A 365 17.80 -13.27 -0.26
CA VAL A 365 19.25 -13.37 -0.47
C VAL A 365 19.93 -13.52 0.88
N ASP A 366 20.87 -14.44 0.97
CA ASP A 366 21.78 -14.54 2.11
C ASP A 366 22.85 -13.44 2.01
N ALA A 367 22.74 -12.42 2.85
CA ALA A 367 23.65 -11.29 2.90
C ALA A 367 24.78 -11.46 3.94
N SER A 368 24.92 -12.66 4.53
CA SER A 368 26.04 -12.96 5.43
C SER A 368 27.37 -12.86 4.69
N GLU A 369 28.43 -12.46 5.41
CA GLU A 369 29.78 -12.32 4.85
C GLU A 369 30.26 -13.61 4.17
N ALA A 370 29.96 -14.76 4.79
CA ALA A 370 30.31 -16.07 4.26
C ALA A 370 29.63 -16.36 2.92
N ALA A 371 28.32 -16.12 2.82
CA ALA A 371 27.56 -16.36 1.59
C ALA A 371 27.98 -15.40 0.46
N VAL A 372 28.21 -14.13 0.78
CA VAL A 372 28.70 -13.13 -0.18
C VAL A 372 30.10 -13.49 -0.69
N THR A 373 31.00 -13.91 0.19
CA THR A 373 32.36 -14.33 -0.18
C THR A 373 32.32 -15.55 -1.11
N ALA A 374 31.49 -16.55 -0.79
CA ALA A 374 31.28 -17.71 -1.64
C ALA A 374 30.71 -17.30 -3.02
N ALA A 375 29.74 -16.38 -3.05
CA ALA A 375 29.13 -15.88 -4.28
C ALA A 375 30.13 -15.16 -5.18
N GLN A 376 31.03 -14.36 -4.61
CA GLN A 376 32.12 -13.70 -5.35
C GLN A 376 33.10 -14.71 -5.97
N GLN A 377 33.27 -15.86 -5.33
CA GLN A 377 34.07 -16.98 -5.84
C GLN A 377 33.30 -17.88 -6.82
N GLY A 378 32.04 -17.54 -7.12
CA GLY A 378 31.20 -18.27 -8.08
C GLY A 378 30.40 -19.42 -7.47
N SER A 379 30.35 -19.55 -6.14
CA SER A 379 29.56 -20.56 -5.45
C SER A 379 28.31 -19.93 -4.83
N VAL A 380 27.13 -20.35 -5.31
CA VAL A 380 25.83 -19.90 -4.79
C VAL A 380 24.92 -21.09 -4.54
N PRO A 381 24.01 -21.02 -3.56
CA PRO A 381 23.00 -22.05 -3.37
C PRO A 381 22.06 -22.17 -4.57
N VAL A 382 21.46 -23.34 -4.72
CA VAL A 382 20.34 -23.52 -5.66
C VAL A 382 19.09 -22.93 -5.00
N ALA A 383 18.58 -21.85 -5.59
CA ALA A 383 17.38 -21.18 -5.10
C ALA A 383 16.16 -22.11 -5.13
N ARG A 384 15.44 -22.17 -4.01
CA ARG A 384 14.15 -22.88 -3.93
C ARG A 384 13.03 -22.04 -4.55
N ASP A 385 12.39 -22.56 -5.59
CA ASP A 385 11.16 -21.96 -6.14
C ASP A 385 9.96 -22.27 -5.23
N VAL A 386 9.50 -21.27 -4.49
CA VAL A 386 8.31 -21.34 -3.64
C VAL A 386 7.06 -21.41 -4.51
N LYS A 387 6.16 -22.34 -4.19
CA LYS A 387 4.86 -22.51 -4.84
C LYS A 387 3.74 -22.14 -3.89
N LEU A 388 2.70 -21.53 -4.45
CA LEU A 388 1.45 -21.27 -3.73
C LEU A 388 0.72 -22.60 -3.50
N ALA A 389 0.32 -22.89 -2.26
CA ALA A 389 -0.50 -24.05 -1.95
C ALA A 389 -1.94 -23.84 -2.47
N ALA A 390 -2.55 -24.88 -3.06
CA ALA A 390 -3.88 -24.77 -3.67
C ALA A 390 -5.02 -24.46 -2.68
N ALA A 391 -4.82 -24.75 -1.39
CA ALA A 391 -5.83 -24.57 -0.33
C ALA A 391 -5.52 -23.38 0.60
N LEU A 392 -4.67 -22.44 0.18
CA LEU A 392 -4.34 -21.27 1.00
C LEU A 392 -5.58 -20.37 1.16
N PRO A 393 -5.92 -19.93 2.39
CA PRO A 393 -7.03 -19.02 2.58
C PRO A 393 -6.77 -17.67 1.88
N THR A 394 -7.77 -17.20 1.13
CA THR A 394 -7.79 -15.86 0.53
C THR A 394 -8.71 -14.96 1.33
N TYR A 395 -8.17 -13.86 1.85
CA TYR A 395 -8.89 -12.84 2.60
C TYR A 395 -9.22 -11.65 1.70
N ALA A 396 -10.50 -11.36 1.50
CA ALA A 396 -10.95 -10.22 0.70
C ALA A 396 -11.37 -9.06 1.60
N ALA A 397 -11.20 -7.83 1.11
CA ALA A 397 -11.57 -6.65 1.88
C ALA A 397 -13.08 -6.61 2.22
N ALA A 398 -13.39 -6.27 3.48
CA ALA A 398 -14.74 -5.98 3.92
C ALA A 398 -15.30 -4.77 3.17
N THR A 399 -16.45 -4.94 2.53
CA THR A 399 -17.10 -3.87 1.75
C THR A 399 -18.47 -3.46 2.31
N ALA A 400 -18.99 -4.18 3.31
CA ALA A 400 -20.27 -3.91 3.96
C ALA A 400 -20.36 -4.63 5.32
N ALA A 401 -21.25 -4.19 6.21
CA ALA A 401 -21.37 -4.74 7.56
C ALA A 401 -21.74 -6.24 7.57
N GLU A 402 -22.43 -6.73 6.54
CA GLU A 402 -22.81 -8.14 6.40
C GLU A 402 -21.62 -9.06 6.12
N SER A 403 -20.46 -8.51 5.76
CA SER A 403 -19.21 -9.27 5.59
C SER A 403 -18.47 -9.52 6.91
N VAL A 404 -18.94 -8.94 8.01
CA VAL A 404 -18.34 -9.07 9.34
C VAL A 404 -18.96 -10.25 10.07
N THR A 405 -18.12 -11.11 10.66
CA THR A 405 -18.59 -12.25 11.47
C THR A 405 -19.36 -11.76 12.70
N THR A 406 -20.44 -12.44 13.09
CA THR A 406 -21.26 -12.08 14.25
C THR A 406 -20.93 -12.92 15.49
N VAL A 407 -21.12 -12.35 16.68
CA VAL A 407 -21.01 -13.03 17.98
C VAL A 407 -22.17 -12.61 18.89
N ALA A 408 -22.66 -13.53 19.72
CA ALA A 408 -23.77 -13.27 20.66
C ALA A 408 -23.31 -12.65 21.99
N ALA A 409 -22.02 -12.76 22.31
CA ALA A 409 -21.41 -12.21 23.52
C ALA A 409 -19.96 -11.85 23.26
N ALA A 410 -19.45 -10.83 23.97
CA ALA A 410 -18.04 -10.47 23.96
C ALA A 410 -17.22 -11.55 24.71
N PRO A 411 -16.24 -12.22 24.07
CA PRO A 411 -15.33 -13.14 24.75
C PRO A 411 -14.57 -12.44 25.89
N ALA A 412 -14.17 -13.21 26.91
CA ALA A 412 -13.36 -12.68 28.00
C ALA A 412 -12.05 -12.06 27.45
N GLY A 413 -11.72 -10.86 27.93
CA GLY A 413 -10.52 -10.11 27.51
C GLY A 413 -10.68 -9.32 26.21
N SER A 414 -11.82 -9.41 25.52
CA SER A 414 -12.12 -8.57 24.35
C SER A 414 -12.67 -7.20 24.74
N VAL A 415 -12.62 -6.25 23.80
CA VAL A 415 -13.10 -4.88 23.97
C VAL A 415 -14.35 -4.68 23.13
N VAL A 416 -15.39 -4.08 23.72
CA VAL A 416 -16.62 -3.70 23.03
C VAL A 416 -16.53 -2.24 22.63
N VAL A 417 -16.85 -1.97 21.36
CA VAL A 417 -16.93 -0.63 20.79
C VAL A 417 -18.31 -0.38 20.18
N GLU A 418 -18.76 0.86 20.18
CA GLU A 418 -20.09 1.26 19.69
C GLU A 418 -20.02 2.36 18.64
N CYS A 419 -20.84 2.22 17.61
CA CYS A 419 -21.10 3.27 16.62
C CYS A 419 -21.97 4.38 17.22
N VAL A 420 -21.37 5.53 17.50
CA VAL A 420 -22.09 6.69 18.03
C VAL A 420 -22.29 7.76 16.95
N ARG A 421 -23.37 8.54 17.08
CA ARG A 421 -23.56 9.77 16.32
C ARG A 421 -22.92 10.92 17.09
N ASP A 422 -21.87 11.49 16.53
CA ASP A 422 -21.16 12.62 17.12
C ASP A 422 -20.84 13.67 16.04
N GLY A 423 -21.19 14.93 16.30
CA GLY A 423 -20.99 16.04 15.35
C GLY A 423 -21.58 15.82 13.94
N GLY A 424 -22.66 15.03 13.82
CA GLY A 424 -23.26 14.67 12.53
C GLY A 424 -22.54 13.55 11.76
N ARG A 425 -21.44 13.01 12.30
CA ARG A 425 -20.68 11.88 11.76
C ARG A 425 -20.96 10.61 12.58
N THR A 426 -20.67 9.46 11.99
CA THR A 426 -20.71 8.17 12.71
C THR A 426 -19.29 7.82 13.16
N ARG A 427 -19.04 7.90 14.46
CA ARG A 427 -17.76 7.61 15.11
C ARG A 427 -17.85 6.29 15.87
N ILE A 428 -16.73 5.83 16.40
CA ILE A 428 -16.64 4.63 17.22
C ILE A 428 -16.00 5.01 18.54
N HIS A 429 -16.65 4.67 19.65
CA HIS A 429 -16.12 4.83 21.00
C HIS A 429 -16.03 3.49 21.71
N VAL A 430 -15.08 3.37 22.62
CA VAL A 430 -14.97 2.19 23.49
C VAL A 430 -16.05 2.27 24.57
N VAL A 431 -16.79 1.17 24.76
CA VAL A 431 -17.84 1.06 25.80
C VAL A 431 -17.48 0.08 26.91
N SER A 432 -16.39 -0.68 26.75
CA SER A 432 -15.80 -1.46 27.83
C SER A 432 -15.22 -0.54 28.92
N ASP A 433 -15.27 -0.99 30.18
CA ASP A 433 -14.68 -0.28 31.30
C ASP A 433 -13.15 -0.15 31.17
N GLY A 434 -12.59 0.93 31.74
CA GLY A 434 -11.15 1.15 31.80
C GLY A 434 -10.55 1.90 30.60
N TYR A 435 -11.39 2.38 29.68
CA TYR A 435 -10.99 3.17 28.52
C TYR A 435 -11.57 4.59 28.58
N ASP A 436 -10.90 5.55 27.94
CA ASP A 436 -11.42 6.91 27.78
C ASP A 436 -12.51 6.91 26.69
N SER A 437 -13.76 6.98 27.10
CA SER A 437 -14.90 6.96 26.19
C SER A 437 -15.02 8.22 25.32
N SER A 438 -14.23 9.27 25.57
CA SER A 438 -14.19 10.47 24.73
C SER A 438 -13.32 10.29 23.48
N TRP A 439 -12.46 9.26 23.45
CA TRP A 439 -11.54 9.01 22.35
C TRP A 439 -12.21 8.22 21.23
N ASN A 440 -11.94 8.65 20.00
CA ASN A 440 -12.35 7.91 18.82
C ASN A 440 -11.52 6.62 18.66
N VAL A 441 -12.11 5.61 18.03
CA VAL A 441 -11.43 4.40 17.60
C VAL A 441 -11.30 4.43 16.07
N GLN A 442 -10.08 4.33 15.55
CA GLN A 442 -9.85 4.09 14.13
C GLN A 442 -10.51 2.78 13.73
N PHE A 443 -11.51 2.87 12.86
CA PHE A 443 -12.43 1.76 12.58
C PHE A 443 -13.01 1.83 11.16
N PRO A 444 -13.29 0.69 10.50
CA PRO A 444 -13.71 0.72 9.10
C PRO A 444 -15.04 1.44 8.86
N ARG A 445 -15.02 2.50 8.05
CA ARG A 445 -16.21 3.32 7.75
C ARG A 445 -17.35 2.53 7.09
N ALA A 446 -17.01 1.58 6.22
CA ALA A 446 -17.99 0.80 5.45
C ALA A 446 -18.90 -0.09 6.29
N ILE A 447 -18.54 -0.33 7.56
CA ILE A 447 -19.33 -1.15 8.48
C ILE A 447 -19.91 -0.33 9.64
N ARG A 448 -19.72 1.00 9.68
CA ARG A 448 -20.24 1.85 10.76
C ARG A 448 -21.76 2.04 10.60
N GLU A 449 -22.55 1.33 11.40
CA GLU A 449 -24.00 1.51 11.51
C GLU A 449 -24.36 2.14 12.87
N PRO A 450 -25.02 3.32 12.94
CA PRO A 450 -25.37 3.95 14.20
C PRO A 450 -26.08 3.01 15.19
N GLY A 451 -25.57 2.94 16.43
CA GLY A 451 -26.06 2.05 17.49
C GLY A 451 -25.59 0.59 17.38
N ALA A 452 -24.90 0.21 16.29
CA ALA A 452 -24.28 -1.11 16.20
C ALA A 452 -23.07 -1.21 17.14
N ARG A 453 -22.89 -2.40 17.72
CA ARG A 453 -21.77 -2.72 18.60
C ARG A 453 -20.88 -3.78 17.96
N TYR A 454 -19.60 -3.68 18.23
CA TYR A 454 -18.58 -4.60 17.74
C TYR A 454 -17.70 -5.07 18.89
N VAL A 455 -17.16 -6.27 18.74
CA VAL A 455 -16.16 -6.87 19.61
C VAL A 455 -14.85 -6.90 18.84
N VAL A 456 -13.81 -6.32 19.43
CA VAL A 456 -12.43 -6.37 18.92
C VAL A 456 -11.54 -7.08 19.94
N ASP A 457 -10.47 -7.73 19.50
CA ASP A 457 -9.59 -8.46 20.43
C ASP A 457 -8.91 -7.50 21.41
N ALA A 458 -8.43 -6.35 20.92
CA ALA A 458 -7.89 -5.29 21.76
C ALA A 458 -7.99 -3.93 21.08
N VAL A 459 -7.76 -2.87 21.85
CA VAL A 459 -7.48 -1.53 21.34
C VAL A 459 -6.16 -1.03 21.93
N HIS A 460 -5.43 -0.23 21.16
CA HIS A 460 -4.18 0.39 21.57
C HIS A 460 -4.32 1.91 21.54
N ALA A 461 -3.85 2.58 22.59
CA ALA A 461 -3.84 4.04 22.67
C ALA A 461 -2.71 4.62 21.82
N ALA A 462 -3.03 5.46 20.84
CA ALA A 462 -2.05 6.17 20.04
C ALA A 462 -1.73 7.54 20.64
N ALA A 463 -0.54 8.08 20.36
CA ALA A 463 -0.08 9.34 20.95
C ALA A 463 -1.01 10.53 20.62
N GLY A 464 -1.74 10.47 19.51
CA GLY A 464 -2.69 11.49 19.05
C GLY A 464 -4.03 11.54 19.81
N GLY A 465 -4.22 10.78 20.89
CA GLY A 465 -5.47 10.81 21.67
C GLY A 465 -6.62 10.05 21.02
N PHE A 466 -6.33 8.88 20.45
CA PHE A 466 -7.32 7.98 19.87
C PHE A 466 -6.90 6.52 20.06
N TYR A 467 -7.81 5.60 19.76
CA TYR A 467 -7.56 4.16 19.83
C TYR A 467 -7.44 3.53 18.45
N ARG A 468 -6.59 2.51 18.33
CA ARG A 468 -6.46 1.68 17.13
C ARG A 468 -6.83 0.23 17.45
N VAL A 469 -7.63 -0.38 16.59
CA VAL A 469 -8.05 -1.78 16.75
C VAL A 469 -6.87 -2.73 16.55
N ARG A 470 -6.76 -3.76 17.40
CA ARG A 470 -5.90 -4.93 17.17
C ARG A 470 -6.74 -6.20 17.12
N GLY A 471 -6.37 -7.09 16.20
CA GLY A 471 -7.03 -8.39 16.00
C GLY A 471 -8.35 -8.31 15.23
N ASP A 472 -9.21 -9.31 15.44
CA ASP A 472 -10.41 -9.52 14.64
C ASP A 472 -11.60 -8.65 15.09
N ILE A 473 -12.28 -8.05 14.10
CA ILE A 473 -13.54 -7.30 14.29
C ILE A 473 -14.73 -8.24 14.10
N ARG A 474 -15.60 -8.32 15.10
CA ARG A 474 -16.85 -9.10 15.06
C ARG A 474 -18.05 -8.22 15.44
N ARG A 475 -19.19 -8.39 14.79
CA ARG A 475 -20.42 -7.66 15.13
C ARG A 475 -21.12 -8.33 16.32
N LEU A 476 -21.46 -7.56 17.34
CA LEU A 476 -22.22 -8.03 18.51
C LEU A 476 -23.72 -7.95 18.22
N VAL A 477 -24.41 -9.09 18.24
CA VAL A 477 -25.84 -9.21 17.91
C VAL A 477 -26.68 -9.82 19.01
#